data_AF-A0A2E3MEK6-F1
#
_entry.id   AF-A0A2E3MEK6-F1
#
_cell.length_a   1.000
_cell.length_b   1.000
_cell.length_c   1.000
_cell.angle_alpha   90.00
_cell.angle_beta   90.00
_cell.angle_gamma   90.00
#
_symmetry.space_group_name_H-M   'P 1'
#
loop_
_entity.id
_entity.type
_entity.pdbx_description
1 polymer ?
#
loop_
_entity_poly.entity_id
_entity_poly.type
_entity_poly.pdbx_seq_one_letter_code
_entity_poly.pdbx_strand_id
1 'polypeptide(L)' 'MFDNASDELFSGFWPIMRRFLFAFLPLWIFLIAYSADINVIISAILAGASVSLVAIYEKKKILSENSKQNDGNKVIK' A
#
# COMPACT_ATOMS: atom_id res chain seq x y z
N MET A 1 -6.51 -24.87 5.18
CA MET A 1 -5.07 -25.14 5.37
C MET A 1 -4.17 -24.55 4.27
N PHE A 2 -4.70 -24.01 3.17
CA PHE A 2 -3.90 -23.32 2.13
C PHE A 2 -3.76 -21.80 2.32
N ASP A 3 -4.47 -21.18 3.26
CA ASP A 3 -4.41 -19.71 3.46
C ASP A 3 -3.08 -19.22 4.07
N ASN A 4 -2.38 -20.06 4.84
CA ASN A 4 -1.22 -19.62 5.62
C ASN A 4 0.11 -19.61 4.84
N ALA A 5 0.27 -20.46 3.82
CA ALA A 5 1.53 -20.55 3.07
C ALA A 5 1.73 -19.34 2.16
N SER A 6 0.64 -18.84 1.58
CA SER A 6 0.61 -17.61 0.80
C SER A 6 0.94 -16.41 1.68
N ASP A 7 0.29 -16.28 2.84
CA ASP A 7 0.53 -15.16 3.76
C ASP A 7 1.96 -15.14 4.32
N GLU A 8 2.57 -16.30 4.56
CA GLU A 8 3.95 -16.38 5.06
C GLU A 8 4.98 -15.97 4.00
N LEU A 9 4.79 -16.37 2.74
CA LEU A 9 5.60 -15.92 1.60
C LEU A 9 5.38 -14.44 1.27
N PHE A 10 4.13 -13.97 1.34
CA PHE A 10 3.81 -12.57 1.12
C PHE A 10 4.29 -11.69 2.28
N SER A 11 4.39 -12.18 3.51
CA SER A 11 4.91 -11.39 4.64
C SER A 11 6.35 -10.93 4.41
N GLY A 12 7.21 -11.81 3.88
CA GLY A 12 8.59 -11.50 3.53
C GLY A 12 8.72 -10.70 2.22
N PHE A 13 7.81 -10.90 1.28
CA PHE A 13 7.80 -10.22 -0.02
C PHE A 13 7.16 -8.82 0.02
N TRP A 14 6.24 -8.58 0.96
CA TRP A 14 5.51 -7.33 1.17
C TRP A 14 6.40 -6.07 1.29
N PRO A 15 7.50 -6.04 2.07
CA PRO A 15 8.36 -4.86 2.15
C PRO A 15 9.04 -4.52 0.82
N ILE A 16 9.35 -5.51 -0.01
CA ILE A 16 9.90 -5.30 -1.36
C ILE A 16 8.78 -4.77 -2.27
N MET A 17 7.65 -5.47 -2.35
CA MET A 17 6.51 -5.06 -3.18
C MET A 17 6.00 -3.66 -2.82
N ARG A 18 6.05 -3.29 -1.53
CA ARG A 18 5.73 -1.96 -1.05
C ARG A 18 6.59 -0.90 -1.73
N ARG A 19 7.91 -1.06 -1.73
CA ARG A 19 8.83 -0.07 -2.36
C ARG A 19 8.58 0.06 -3.85
N PHE A 20 8.33 -1.07 -4.53
CA PHE A 20 7.97 -1.06 -5.94
C PHE A 20 6.65 -0.34 -6.19
N LEU A 21 5.60 -0.61 -5.39
CA LEU A 21 4.32 0.09 -5.50
C LEU A 21 4.47 1.60 -5.29
N PHE A 22 5.21 2.04 -4.27
CA PHE A 22 5.40 3.47 -4.02
C PHE A 22 6.09 4.21 -5.16
N ALA A 23 7.03 3.57 -5.86
CA ALA A 23 7.73 4.18 -6.99
C ALA A 23 6.93 4.07 -8.29
N PHE A 24 6.33 2.90 -8.55
CA PHE A 24 5.62 2.64 -9.79
C PHE A 24 4.23 3.26 -9.83
N LEU A 25 3.45 3.25 -8.74
CA LEU A 25 2.08 3.76 -8.73
C LEU A 25 1.99 5.23 -9.22
N PRO A 26 2.74 6.20 -8.66
CA PRO A 26 2.69 7.58 -9.14
C PRO A 26 3.22 7.71 -10.59
N LEU A 27 4.20 6.90 -10.98
CA LEU A 27 4.73 6.87 -12.34
C LEU A 27 3.68 6.37 -13.34
N TRP A 28 2.92 5.33 -13.00
CA TRP A 28 1.80 4.83 -13.83
C TRP A 28 0.68 5.86 -13.93
N ILE A 29 0.28 6.50 -12.82
CA ILE A 29 -0.74 7.57 -12.83
C ILE A 29 -0.28 8.72 -13.75
N PHE A 30 0.99 9.11 -13.65
CA PHE A 30 1.56 10.14 -14.52
C PHE A 30 1.54 9.74 -16.00
N LEU A 31 1.95 8.51 -16.33
CA LEU A 31 1.95 8.00 -17.71
C LEU A 31 0.53 7.91 -18.30
N ILE A 32 -0.46 7.49 -17.52
CA ILE A 32 -1.86 7.40 -17.96
C ILE A 32 -2.41 8.80 -18.22
N ALA A 33 -2.18 9.75 -17.30
CA ALA A 33 -2.64 11.12 -17.47
C ALA A 33 -1.93 11.83 -18.64
N TYR A 34 -0.64 11.57 -18.83
CA TYR A 34 0.11 12.03 -20.00
C TYR A 34 -0.44 11.44 -21.31
N SER A 35 -0.76 10.14 -21.33
CA SER A 35 -1.35 9.48 -22.50
C SER A 35 -2.78 9.95 -22.80
N ALA A 36 -3.48 10.51 -21.81
CA ALA A 36 -4.80 11.11 -21.97
C ALA A 36 -4.77 12.58 -22.40
N ASP A 37 -3.59 13.09 -22.80
CA ASP A 37 -3.36 14.50 -23.19
C ASP A 37 -3.76 15.52 -22.10
N ILE A 38 -3.72 15.07 -20.83
CA ILE A 38 -4.02 15.92 -19.68
C ILE A 38 -2.78 16.77 -19.39
N ASN A 39 -3.01 18.05 -19.12
CA ASN A 39 -1.96 19.02 -18.82
C ASN A 39 -1.03 18.51 -17.71
N VAL A 40 0.28 18.64 -17.94
CA VAL A 40 1.36 18.04 -17.13
C VAL A 40 1.30 18.45 -15.65
N ILE A 41 0.76 19.64 -15.37
CA ILE A 41 0.57 20.14 -14.00
C ILE A 41 -0.51 19.32 -13.27
N ILE A 42 -1.61 19.00 -13.94
CA ILE A 42 -2.74 18.26 -13.37
C ILE A 42 -2.36 16.79 -13.19
N SER A 43 -1.60 16.22 -14.13
CA SER A 43 -1.07 14.85 -14.00
C SER A 43 -0.09 14.73 -12.84
N ALA A 44 0.77 15.73 -12.62
CA ALA A 44 1.69 15.75 -11.48
C ALA A 44 0.97 15.83 -10.13
N ILE A 45 -0.11 16.64 -10.05
CA ILE A 45 -0.94 16.73 -8.83
C ILE A 45 -1.63 15.39 -8.55
N LEU A 46 -2.21 14.73 -9.56
CA LEU A 46 -2.82 13.41 -9.40
C LEU A 46 -1.79 12.35 -8.99
N ALA A 47 -0.61 12.35 -9.60
CA ALA A 47 0.47 11.44 -9.26
C ALA A 47 0.93 11.64 -7.81
N GLY A 48 1.10 12.89 -7.36
CA GLY A 48 1.43 13.21 -5.98
C GLY A 48 0.33 12.81 -4.98
N ALA A 49 -0.94 13.05 -5.33
CA ALA A 49 -2.08 12.65 -4.50
C ALA A 49 -2.18 11.12 -4.35
N SER A 50 -1.80 10.36 -5.40
CA SER A 50 -1.73 8.90 -5.38
C SER A 50 -0.77 8.38 -4.29
N VAL A 51 0.37 9.05 -4.08
CA VAL A 51 1.33 8.70 -3.01
C VAL A 51 0.70 8.84 -1.62
N SER A 52 -0.15 9.85 -1.41
CA SER A 52 -0.84 10.06 -0.13
C SER A 52 -1.84 8.94 0.20
N LEU A 53 -2.46 8.32 -0.81
CA LEU A 53 -3.34 7.16 -0.61
C LEU A 53 -2.57 5.95 -0.07
N VAL A 54 -1.36 5.72 -0.59
CA VAL A 54 -0.53 4.60 -0.14
C VAL A 54 -0.12 4.79 1.33
N ALA A 55 0.24 6.02 1.74
CA ALA A 55 0.55 6.33 3.14
C ALA A 55 -0.63 6.06 4.11
N ILE A 56 -1.87 6.36 3.70
CA ILE A 56 -3.07 6.06 4.49
C ILE A 56 -3.29 4.54 4.57
N TYR A 57 -3.02 3.81 3.49
CA TYR A 57 -3.13 2.36 3.47
C TYR A 57 -2.15 1.70 4.44
N GLU A 58 -0.92 2.22 4.55
CA GLU A 58 0.04 1.78 5.57
C GLU A 58 -0.49 1.98 7.00
N LYS A 59 -1.09 3.14 7.27
CA LYS A 59 -1.67 3.44 8.59
C LYS A 59 -2.81 2.50 8.96
N LYS A 60 -3.65 2.10 8.00
CA LYS A 60 -4.70 1.10 8.21
C LYS A 60 -4.15 -0.31 8.46
N LYS A 61 -3.08 -0.71 7.75
CA LYS A 61 -2.48 -2.04 7.95
C LYS A 61 -1.80 -2.15 9.32
N ILE A 62 -1.09 -1.11 9.77
CA ILE A 62 -0.49 -1.07 11.12
C ILE A 62 -1.58 -1.14 12.20
N LEU A 63 -2.71 -0.44 12.00
CA LEU A 63 -3.83 -0.52 12.93
C LEU A 63 -4.45 -1.92 13.01
N SER A 64 -4.53 -2.64 11.88
CA SER A 64 -5.02 -4.03 11.82
C SER A 64 -4.07 -5.04 12.47
N GLU A 65 -2.75 -4.81 12.42
CA GLU A 65 -1.77 -5.65 13.12
C GLU A 65 -1.80 -5.37 14.63
N ASN A 66 -1.96 -4.11 15.03
CA ASN A 66 -2.06 -3.71 16.43
C ASN A 66 -3.35 -4.24 17.11
N SER A 67 -4.47 -4.29 16.38
CA SER A 67 -5.72 -4.87 16.89
C SER A 67 -5.63 -6.38 17.10
N LYS A 68 -4.94 -7.12 16.21
CA LYS A 68 -4.72 -8.57 16.37
C LYS A 68 -3.85 -8.90 17.59
N GLN A 69 -2.89 -8.02 17.92
CA GLN A 69 -2.02 -8.20 19.09
C GLN A 69 -2.75 -7.93 20.43
N ASN A 70 -3.72 -7.01 20.44
CA ASN A 70 -4.51 -6.70 21.64
C ASN A 70 -5.51 -7.81 22.02
N ASP A 71 -6.14 -8.46 21.04
CA ASP A 71 -7.06 -9.58 21.31
C ASP A 71 -6.32 -10.83 21.85
N GLY A 72 -5.08 -11.07 21.41
CA GLY A 72 -4.24 -12.14 21.94
C GLY A 72 -3.79 -11.92 23.39
N ASN A 73 -3.77 -10.67 23.87
CA ASN A 73 -3.43 -10.35 25.26
C ASN A 73 -4.62 -10.47 26.22
N LYS A 74 -5.86 -10.53 25.70
CA LYS A 74 -7.08 -10.59 26.53
C LYS A 74 -7.43 -12.00 27.02
N VAL A 75 -6.81 -13.03 26.43
CA VAL A 75 -6.98 -14.45 26.82
C VAL A 75 -6.00 -14.91 27.90
N ILE A 76 -5.07 -14.04 28.32
CA ILE A 76 -4.10 -14.28 29.39
C ILE A 76 -4.53 -13.47 30.63
N LYS A 77 -5.66 -13.79 31.24
CA LYS A 77 -6.05 -13.22 32.53
C LYS A 77 -6.73 -14.25 33.42
#